data_AF-A0A7K2JCG2-F1
#
_entry.id   AF-A0A7K2JCG2-F1
#
_cell.length_a   1.000
_cell.length_b   1.000
_cell.length_c   1.000
_cell.angle_alpha   90.00
_cell.angle_beta   90.00
_cell.angle_gamma   90.00
#
_symmetry.space_group_name_H-M   'P 1'
#
loop_
_entity.id
_entity.type
_entity.pdbx_description
1 polymer ?
#
loop_
_entity_poly.entity_id
_entity_poly.type
_entity_poly.pdbx_seq_one_letter_code
_entity_poly.pdbx_strand_id
1 'polypeptide(L)'
;MDLDLALRLSLAAPREAGGRLRPAPSAGALHPVRAHLLIGPGCSLPPGRYAYDPRTHRAHPRGRPADAPPGAVAVLTVVASRTVAHYGH
;
A
#
# COMPACT_ATOMS: atom_id res chain seq x y z
N MET A 1 14.04 9.44 3.67
CA MET A 1 13.21 9.22 2.45
C MET A 1 11.85 9.86 2.68
N ASP A 2 11.32 10.58 1.69
CA ASP A 2 9.92 11.03 1.72
C ASP A 2 8.99 9.88 1.30
N LEU A 3 8.57 9.11 2.30
CA LEU A 3 7.69 7.96 2.12
C LEU A 3 6.25 8.38 1.79
N ASP A 4 5.81 9.56 2.26
CA ASP A 4 4.46 10.08 1.99
C ASP A 4 4.28 10.30 0.49
N LEU A 5 5.21 11.06 -0.10
CA LEU A 5 5.20 11.36 -1.53
C LEU A 5 5.27 10.08 -2.39
N ALA A 6 6.15 9.14 -2.03
CA ALA A 6 6.29 7.88 -2.76
C ALA A 6 4.99 7.07 -2.75
N LEU A 7 4.33 6.93 -1.60
CA LEU A 7 3.05 6.21 -1.47
C LEU A 7 1.91 6.95 -2.20
N ARG A 8 1.94 8.28 -2.18
CA ARG A 8 0.94 9.12 -2.85
C ARG A 8 1.00 8.98 -4.36
N LEU A 9 2.19 9.05 -4.94
CA LEU A 9 2.39 8.93 -6.39
C LEU A 9 2.27 7.49 -6.89
N SER A 10 2.52 6.49 -6.04
CA SER A 10 2.50 5.09 -6.47
C SER A 10 1.16 4.40 -6.26
N LEU A 11 0.48 4.65 -5.13
CA LEU A 11 -0.60 3.78 -4.65
C LEU A 11 -1.86 4.51 -4.17
N ALA A 12 -1.75 5.74 -3.65
CA ALA A 12 -2.89 6.44 -3.07
C ALA A 12 -3.98 6.71 -4.10
N ALA A 13 -5.22 6.39 -3.77
CA ALA A 13 -6.35 6.75 -4.61
C ALA A 13 -6.59 8.27 -4.49
N PRO A 14 -6.62 9.03 -5.60
CA PRO A 14 -6.93 10.45 -5.56
C PRO A 14 -8.32 10.68 -4.96
N ARG A 15 -8.43 11.69 -4.09
CA ARG A 15 -9.70 12.03 -3.42
C ARG A 15 -10.79 12.40 -4.42
N GLU A 16 -10.40 13.08 -5.49
CA GLU A 16 -11.27 13.51 -6.59
C GLU A 16 -11.73 12.39 -7.53
N ALA A 17 -11.09 11.22 -7.51
CA ALA A 17 -11.49 10.06 -8.31
C ALA A 17 -12.43 9.09 -7.58
N GLY A 18 -13.01 9.50 -6.44
CA GLY A 18 -13.94 8.69 -5.65
C GLY A 18 -13.36 7.35 -5.16
N GLY A 19 -12.04 7.22 -5.09
CA GLY A 19 -11.35 5.99 -4.70
C GLY A 19 -11.34 4.88 -5.77
N ARG A 20 -11.87 5.16 -6.97
CA ARG A 20 -12.04 4.18 -8.06
C ARG A 20 -10.81 4.11 -8.96
N LEU A 21 -10.19 5.25 -9.24
CA LEU A 21 -8.92 5.32 -9.96
C LEU A 21 -7.73 5.38 -8.99
N ARG A 22 -6.59 4.88 -9.45
CA ARG A 22 -5.31 4.90 -8.74
C ARG A 22 -4.18 5.16 -9.74
N PRO A 23 -3.01 5.65 -9.28
CA PRO A 23 -1.85 5.83 -10.15
C PRO A 23 -1.45 4.53 -10.86
N ALA A 24 -1.46 3.41 -10.14
CA ALA A 24 -1.32 2.09 -10.73
C ALA A 24 -2.63 1.65 -11.42
N PRO A 25 -2.65 1.46 -12.74
CA PRO A 25 -3.83 0.95 -13.44
C PRO A 25 -4.13 -0.49 -13.00
N SER A 26 -5.41 -0.84 -12.98
CA SER A 26 -5.87 -2.18 -12.61
C SER A 26 -7.05 -2.58 -13.47
N ALA A 27 -6.97 -3.78 -14.05
CA ALA A 27 -8.04 -4.35 -14.86
C ALA A 27 -9.36 -4.38 -14.05
N GLY A 28 -10.44 -3.89 -14.66
CA GLY A 28 -11.76 -3.78 -14.02
C GLY A 28 -11.81 -2.84 -12.80
N ALA A 29 -10.76 -2.04 -12.55
CA ALA A 29 -10.59 -1.26 -11.33
C ALA A 29 -10.70 -2.11 -10.04
N LEU A 30 -10.28 -3.37 -10.09
CA LEU A 30 -10.42 -4.33 -8.99
C LEU A 30 -9.40 -4.10 -7.87
N HIS A 31 -8.23 -3.53 -8.22
CA HIS A 31 -7.14 -3.20 -7.31
C HIS A 31 -6.77 -4.37 -6.36
N PRO A 32 -6.33 -5.52 -6.91
CA PRO A 32 -6.10 -6.73 -6.11
C PRO A 32 -4.83 -6.65 -5.26
N VAL A 33 -3.91 -5.74 -5.58
CA VAL A 33 -2.64 -5.59 -4.87
C VAL A 33 -2.83 -4.80 -3.58
N ARG A 34 -2.27 -5.32 -2.48
CA ARG A 34 -2.10 -4.66 -1.18
C ARG A 34 -0.62 -4.41 -0.92
N ALA A 35 -0.32 -3.29 -0.25
CA ALA A 35 1.02 -2.99 0.21
C ALA A 35 1.12 -3.16 1.73
N HIS A 36 2.14 -3.88 2.16
CA HIS A 36 2.58 -3.97 3.56
C HIS A 36 3.94 -3.32 3.66
N LEU A 37 4.15 -2.51 4.68
CA LEU A 37 5.36 -1.72 4.84
C LEU A 37 6.15 -2.25 6.03
N LEU A 38 7.44 -2.42 5.83
CA LEU A 38 8.43 -2.54 6.90
C LEU A 38 9.23 -1.25 6.91
N ILE A 39 9.10 -0.48 7.97
CA ILE A 39 9.72 0.82 8.14
C ILE A 39 10.87 0.70 9.14
N GLY A 40 12.05 1.15 8.74
CA GLY A 40 13.21 1.32 9.61
C GLY A 40 13.48 2.80 9.89
N PRO A 41 14.62 3.13 10.54
CA PRO A 41 14.99 4.50 10.85
C PRO A 41 15.20 5.34 9.57
N GLY A 42 14.98 6.66 9.67
CA GLY A 42 15.19 7.62 8.57
C GLY A 42 13.99 7.82 7.62
N CYS A 43 12.81 7.29 8.00
CA CYS A 43 11.53 7.52 7.34
C CYS A 43 10.64 8.47 8.16
N SER A 44 9.64 9.06 7.50
CA SER A 44 8.63 9.92 8.15
C SER A 44 7.66 9.16 9.07
N LEU A 45 7.56 7.84 8.92
CA LEU A 45 6.81 6.96 9.82
C LEU A 45 7.76 6.33 10.87
N PRO A 46 7.28 6.08 12.11
CA PRO A 46 8.05 5.34 13.09
C PRO A 46 8.45 3.95 12.59
N PRO A 47 9.60 3.40 13.04
CA PRO A 47 10.00 2.05 12.70
C PRO A 47 8.94 1.01 13.12
N GLY A 48 8.65 0.06 12.25
CA GLY A 48 7.64 -0.95 12.50
C GLY A 48 7.02 -1.55 11.24
N ARG A 49 5.99 -2.37 11.45
CA ARG A 49 5.23 -3.02 10.38
C ARG A 49 3.88 -2.34 10.21
N TYR A 50 3.46 -2.12 8.97
CA TYR A 50 2.21 -1.46 8.65
C TYR A 50 1.48 -2.14 7.49
N ALA A 51 0.16 -2.13 7.52
CA ALA A 51 -0.65 -2.34 6.32
C ALA A 51 -1.05 -0.97 5.78
N TYR A 52 -0.80 -0.71 4.50
CA TYR A 52 -1.16 0.55 3.88
C TYR A 52 -2.55 0.47 3.24
N ASP A 53 -3.43 1.40 3.62
CA ASP A 53 -4.72 1.61 2.98
C ASP A 53 -4.61 2.75 1.94
N PRO A 54 -4.59 2.41 0.63
CA PRO A 54 -4.53 3.40 -0.44
C PRO A 54 -5.81 4.23 -0.59
N ARG A 55 -6.95 3.80 -0.04
CA ARG A 55 -8.21 4.57 -0.15
C ARG A 55 -8.22 5.76 0.79
N THR A 56 -7.73 5.57 2.00
CA THR A 56 -7.66 6.64 3.01
C THR A 56 -6.28 7.27 3.10
N HIS A 57 -5.30 6.76 2.34
CA HIS A 57 -3.89 7.13 2.44
C HIS A 57 -3.39 7.04 3.90
N ARG A 58 -3.53 5.85 4.51
CA ARG A 58 -3.14 5.60 5.91
C ARG A 58 -2.33 4.33 6.07
N ALA A 59 -1.33 4.38 6.94
CA ALA A 59 -0.55 3.22 7.37
C ALA A 59 -1.07 2.74 8.73
N HIS A 60 -1.60 1.51 8.78
CA HIS A 60 -2.13 0.91 9.99
C HIS A 60 -1.08 0.00 10.63
N PRO A 61 -0.66 0.23 11.89
CA PRO A 61 0.30 -0.62 12.57
C PRO A 61 -0.11 -2.10 12.55
N ARG A 62 0.87 -2.98 12.40
CA ARG A 62 0.69 -4.43 12.35
C ARG A 62 1.63 -5.12 13.33
N GLY A 63 1.08 -5.55 14.45
CA GLY A 63 1.76 -6.43 15.40
C GLY A 63 3.07 -5.86 15.95
N ARG A 64 3.95 -6.75 16.41
CA ARG A 64 5.20 -6.38 17.07
C ARG A 64 6.16 -5.70 16.08
N PRO A 65 6.89 -4.64 16.51
CA PRO A 65 7.98 -4.07 15.72
C PRO A 65 8.96 -5.16 15.29
N ALA A 66 9.39 -5.09 14.04
CA ALA A 66 10.43 -5.97 13.52
C ALA A 66 11.68 -5.17 13.26
N ASP A 67 12.81 -5.85 13.39
CA ASP A 67 14.09 -5.27 13.02
C ASP A 67 14.07 -4.97 11.52
N ALA A 68 14.32 -3.72 11.17
CA ALA A 68 14.17 -3.19 9.82
C ALA A 68 15.42 -2.39 9.46
N PRO A 69 16.00 -2.61 8.26
CA PRO A 69 17.12 -1.81 7.82
C PRO A 69 16.71 -0.33 7.67
N PRO A 70 17.66 0.62 7.72
CA PRO A 70 17.38 2.02 7.45
C PRO A 70 16.58 2.22 6.16
N GLY A 71 15.53 3.05 6.20
CA GLY A 71 14.61 3.27 5.08
C GLY A 71 13.31 2.46 5.17
N ALA A 72 12.75 2.10 4.03
CA ALA A 72 11.46 1.42 3.94
C ALA A 72 11.50 0.28 2.91
N VAL A 73 10.84 -0.83 3.24
CA VAL A 73 10.58 -1.95 2.32
C VAL A 73 9.07 -2.08 2.14
N ALA A 74 8.62 -2.10 0.88
CA ALA A 74 7.23 -2.37 0.53
C ALA A 74 7.07 -3.80 0.01
N VAL A 75 6.25 -4.60 0.69
CA VAL A 75 5.87 -5.94 0.26
C VAL A 75 4.50 -5.86 -0.41
N LEU A 76 4.47 -6.17 -1.70
CA LEU A 76 3.24 -6.22 -2.49
C LEU A 76 2.66 -7.63 -2.45
N THR A 77 1.38 -7.74 -2.11
CA THR A 77 0.66 -9.02 -2.04
C THR A 77 -0.62 -8.94 -2.86
N VAL A 78 -1.07 -10.08 -3.37
CA VAL A 78 -2.28 -10.16 -4.22
C VAL A 78 -3.43 -10.77 -3.42
N VAL A 79 -4.59 -10.12 -3.47
CA VAL A 79 -5.87 -10.71 -3.04
C VAL A 79 -6.50 -11.37 -4.25
N ALA A 80 -6.10 -12.63 -4.52
CA ALA A 80 -6.46 -13.35 -5.74
C ALA A 80 -7.98 -13.37 -5.99
N SER A 81 -8.78 -13.54 -4.93
CA SER A 81 -10.25 -13.59 -5.03
C SER A 81 -10.88 -12.38 -5.72
N ARG A 82 -10.26 -11.19 -5.68
CA ARG A 82 -10.77 -10.00 -6.40
C ARG A 82 -10.69 -10.17 -7.91
N THR A 83 -9.65 -10.83 -8.40
CA THR A 83 -9.45 -11.13 -9.82
C THR A 83 -10.30 -12.33 -10.23
N VAL A 84 -10.24 -13.44 -9.47
CA VAL A 84 -10.97 -14.69 -9.76
C VAL A 84 -12.48 -14.43 -9.84
N ALA A 85 -13.05 -13.67 -8.89
CA ALA A 85 -14.49 -13.41 -8.87
C ALA A 85 -15.00 -12.61 -10.07
N HIS A 86 -14.14 -11.88 -10.79
CA HIS A 86 -14.53 -11.07 -11.93
C HIS A 86 -14.16 -11.73 -13.27
N TYR A 87 -13.01 -12.42 -13.35
CA TYR A 87 -12.50 -12.99 -14.59
C TYR A 87 -12.58 -14.52 -14.68
N GLY A 88 -12.82 -15.23 -13.58
CA GLY A 88 -13.04 -16.68 -13.58
C GLY A 88 -11.81 -17.56 -13.84
N HIS A 89 -10.60 -16.99 -13.81
CA HIS A 89 -9.33 -17.73 -13.90
C HIS A 89 -8.82 -18.15 -12.53
#